data_AF-A0A939CMT3-F1
#
_entry.id   AF-A0A939CMT3-F1
#
_cell.length_a   1.000
_cell.length_b   1.000
_cell.length_c   1.000
_cell.angle_alpha   90.00
_cell.angle_beta   90.00
_cell.angle_gamma   90.00
#
_symmetry.space_group_name_H-M   'P 1'
#
loop_
_entity.id
_entity.type
_entity.pdbx_description
1 polymer ?
#
loop_
_entity_poly.entity_id
_entity_poly.type
_entity_poly.pdbx_seq_one_letter_code
_entity_poly.pdbx_strand_id
1 'polypeptide(L)'
;MLKHKFYDADIAGAGDELMVHAMCGAWYSICVAKKLGKTKYHFNHFINWAEKFYEDVSGQVGCVSSSVLHLWHGNSKDRQHLERRVPLHISNFDPENDICIDENGCWKWNSEKTYMYEWIKEYFLQRKEDGN
;
A
#
# COMPACT_ATOMS: atom_id res chain seq x y z
N MET A 1 16.87 15.66 4.19
CA MET A 1 15.58 14.94 4.11
C MET A 1 15.68 13.89 3.02
N LEU A 2 15.13 12.69 3.20
CA LEU A 2 15.04 11.68 2.15
C LEU A 2 14.20 12.24 1.00
N LYS A 3 14.71 12.19 -0.23
CA LYS A 3 14.10 12.84 -1.41
C LYS A 3 12.67 12.34 -1.71
N HIS A 4 12.36 11.06 -1.47
CA HIS A 4 11.08 10.45 -1.86
C HIS A 4 10.22 9.89 -0.72
N LYS A 5 10.75 9.76 0.51
CA LYS A 5 10.18 8.90 1.57
C LYS A 5 9.79 7.50 1.02
N PHE A 6 9.15 6.65 1.83
CA PHE A 6 8.50 5.44 1.31
C PHE A 6 7.08 5.77 0.87
N TYR A 7 6.56 5.02 -0.10
CA TYR A 7 5.15 5.10 -0.45
C TYR A 7 4.32 4.41 0.64
N ASP A 8 3.59 5.20 1.41
CA ASP A 8 2.86 4.78 2.61
C ASP A 8 1.34 5.03 2.54
N ALA A 9 0.83 5.41 1.36
CA ALA A 9 -0.59 5.63 1.13
C ALA A 9 -1.39 4.34 0.85
N ASP A 10 -0.74 3.19 0.70
CA ASP A 10 -1.41 1.89 0.63
C ASP A 10 -1.79 1.40 2.04
N ILE A 11 -2.80 2.05 2.63
CA ILE A 11 -3.18 1.93 4.04
C ILE A 11 -3.72 0.54 4.46
N ALA A 12 -4.04 -0.34 3.51
CA ALA A 12 -4.38 -1.74 3.77
C ALA A 12 -3.16 -2.69 3.70
N GLY A 13 -2.00 -2.17 3.30
CA GLY A 13 -0.73 -2.86 3.12
C GLY A 13 -0.47 -3.34 1.69
N ALA A 14 0.79 -3.69 1.40
CA ALA A 14 1.45 -3.89 0.09
C ALA A 14 2.16 -2.65 -0.52
N GLY A 15 2.43 -1.63 0.28
CA GLY A 15 3.29 -0.53 -0.15
C GLY A 15 4.66 -1.00 -0.66
N ASP A 16 5.23 -2.07 -0.10
CA ASP A 16 6.46 -2.70 -0.57
C ASP A 16 6.38 -3.21 -2.01
N GLU A 17 5.31 -3.92 -2.37
CA GLU A 17 5.09 -4.39 -3.73
C GLU A 17 4.92 -3.22 -4.71
N LEU A 18 4.20 -2.16 -4.31
CA LEU A 18 4.05 -0.94 -5.11
C LEU A 18 5.41 -0.24 -5.30
N MET A 19 6.22 -0.16 -4.25
CA MET A 19 7.58 0.39 -4.33
C MET A 19 8.45 -0.43 -5.29
N VAL A 20 8.42 -1.77 -5.24
CA VAL A 20 9.16 -2.62 -6.19
C VAL A 20 8.71 -2.39 -7.63
N HIS A 21 7.40 -2.26 -7.87
CA HIS A 21 6.91 -1.89 -9.19
C HIS A 21 7.41 -0.52 -9.66
N ALA A 22 7.46 0.46 -8.76
CA ALA A 22 8.01 1.78 -9.05
C ALA A 22 9.51 1.72 -9.36
N MET A 23 10.31 0.98 -8.58
CA MET A 23 11.75 0.78 -8.83
C MET A 23 12.02 0.27 -10.24
N CYS A 24 11.17 -0.64 -10.73
CA CYS A 24 11.32 -1.32 -12.02
C CYS A 24 10.64 -0.62 -13.20
N GLY A 25 10.05 0.57 -13.04
CA GLY A 25 9.34 1.23 -14.14
C GLY A 25 7.98 0.58 -14.49
N ALA A 26 7.43 -0.24 -13.59
CA ALA A 26 6.35 -1.19 -13.88
C ALA A 26 5.00 -0.81 -13.23
N TRP A 27 4.72 0.50 -13.08
CA TRP A 27 3.47 1.00 -12.46
C TRP A 27 2.20 0.71 -13.27
N TYR A 28 2.31 0.43 -14.57
CA TYR A 28 1.18 -0.02 -15.40
C TYR A 28 0.98 -1.55 -15.41
N SER A 29 1.66 -2.29 -14.54
CA SER A 29 1.50 -3.75 -14.48
C SER A 29 0.10 -4.17 -14.02
N ILE A 30 -0.29 -5.39 -14.39
CA ILE A 30 -1.55 -5.98 -13.94
C ILE A 30 -1.61 -6.12 -12.41
N CYS A 31 -0.47 -6.26 -11.73
CA CYS A 31 -0.39 -6.34 -10.28
C CYS A 31 -0.83 -5.03 -9.63
N VAL A 32 -0.29 -3.90 -10.10
CA VAL A 32 -0.68 -2.56 -9.62
C VAL A 32 -2.15 -2.28 -9.93
N ALA A 33 -2.60 -2.57 -11.15
CA ALA A 33 -4.01 -2.38 -11.55
C ALA A 33 -4.98 -3.22 -10.69
N LYS A 34 -4.59 -4.45 -10.34
CA LYS A 34 -5.40 -5.29 -9.44
C LYS A 34 -5.45 -4.73 -8.03
N LYS A 35 -4.37 -4.11 -7.53
CA LYS A 35 -4.25 -3.60 -6.16
C LYS A 35 -4.94 -2.27 -5.93
N LEU A 36 -4.67 -1.28 -6.77
CA LEU A 36 -5.20 0.09 -6.62
C LEU A 36 -6.56 0.25 -7.30
N GLY A 37 -6.96 -0.75 -8.09
CA GLY A 37 -8.27 -0.81 -8.71
C GLY A 37 -8.43 0.19 -9.84
N LYS A 38 -9.68 0.49 -10.17
CA LYS A 38 -10.04 1.45 -11.24
C LYS A 38 -10.25 2.87 -10.74
N THR A 39 -10.15 3.10 -9.42
CA THR A 39 -10.30 4.44 -8.84
C THR A 39 -9.09 5.27 -9.24
N LYS A 40 -9.33 6.35 -9.98
CA LYS A 40 -8.24 7.19 -10.52
C LYS A 40 -7.43 7.85 -9.41
N TYR A 41 -8.04 8.12 -8.25
CA TYR A 41 -7.41 8.86 -7.15
C TYR A 41 -6.18 8.14 -6.57
N HIS A 42 -6.36 6.93 -6.03
CA HIS A 42 -5.24 6.17 -5.46
C HIS A 42 -4.17 5.84 -6.51
N PHE A 43 -4.58 5.48 -7.73
CA PHE A 43 -3.65 5.19 -8.82
C PHE A 43 -2.82 6.41 -9.23
N ASN A 44 -3.44 7.58 -9.39
CA ASN A 44 -2.74 8.82 -9.73
C ASN A 44 -1.80 9.25 -8.61
N HIS A 45 -2.24 9.13 -7.35
CA HIS A 45 -1.40 9.41 -6.19
C HIS A 45 -0.14 8.52 -6.19
N PHE A 46 -0.31 7.22 -6.49
CA PHE A 46 0.82 6.31 -6.67
C PHE A 46 1.75 6.70 -7.83
N ILE A 47 1.21 6.95 -9.03
CA ILE A 47 2.04 7.32 -10.20
C ILE A 47 2.85 8.60 -9.94
N ASN A 48 2.22 9.63 -9.36
CA ASN A 48 2.88 10.90 -9.07
C ASN A 48 4.09 10.75 -8.15
N TRP A 49 4.06 9.76 -7.23
CA TRP A 49 5.19 9.38 -6.41
C TRP A 49 6.17 8.48 -7.17
N ALA A 50 5.66 7.46 -7.86
CA ALA A 50 6.44 6.43 -8.53
C ALA A 50 7.34 6.98 -9.64
N GLU A 51 6.85 7.93 -10.44
CA GLU A 51 7.62 8.54 -11.53
C GLU A 51 8.86 9.27 -10.99
N LYS A 52 8.67 10.12 -9.96
CA LYS A 52 9.77 10.85 -9.30
C LYS A 52 10.77 9.90 -8.66
N PHE A 53 10.28 8.84 -8.01
CA PHE A 53 11.11 7.83 -7.39
C PHE A 53 11.93 7.06 -8.44
N TYR A 54 11.31 6.73 -9.58
CA TYR A 54 11.97 6.04 -10.68
C TYR A 54 13.00 6.89 -11.42
N GLU A 55 12.85 8.21 -11.49
CA GLU A 55 13.89 9.09 -12.05
C GLU A 55 15.25 8.88 -11.40
N ASP A 56 15.27 8.58 -10.10
CA ASP A 56 16.51 8.30 -9.37
C ASP A 56 16.90 6.83 -9.35
N VAL A 57 15.92 5.91 -9.27
CA VAL A 57 16.21 4.46 -9.23
C VAL A 57 16.58 3.94 -10.61
N SER A 58 15.88 4.39 -11.65
CA SER A 58 16.11 4.06 -13.06
C SER A 58 16.28 2.55 -13.35
N GLY A 59 15.50 1.71 -12.66
CA GLY A 59 15.60 0.26 -12.80
C GLY A 59 16.87 -0.36 -12.21
N GLN A 60 17.71 0.40 -11.50
CA GLN A 60 18.96 -0.06 -10.91
C GLN A 60 18.71 -0.83 -9.60
N VAL A 61 18.07 -2.00 -9.72
CA VAL A 61 17.76 -2.88 -8.59
C VAL A 61 18.81 -3.99 -8.52
N GLY A 62 19.61 -4.01 -7.45
CA GLY A 62 20.55 -5.07 -7.15
C GLY A 62 19.95 -6.18 -6.30
N CYS A 63 20.60 -7.34 -6.26
CA CYS A 63 20.30 -8.41 -5.31
C CYS A 63 21.57 -8.85 -4.59
N VAL A 64 21.40 -9.41 -3.39
CA VAL A 64 22.49 -10.03 -2.63
C VAL A 64 22.25 -11.53 -2.63
N SER A 65 23.27 -12.31 -2.97
CA SER A 65 23.21 -13.76 -2.87
C SER A 65 23.27 -14.16 -1.39
N SER A 66 22.10 -14.36 -0.79
CA SER A 66 21.93 -14.75 0.61
C SER A 66 20.64 -15.54 0.78
N SER A 67 20.40 -16.06 1.99
CA SER A 67 19.18 -16.78 2.34
C SER A 67 18.18 -15.85 3.02
N VAL A 68 16.92 -15.91 2.58
CA VAL A 68 15.78 -15.28 3.25
C VAL A 68 15.02 -16.38 3.99
N LEU A 69 14.86 -16.22 5.30
CA LEU A 69 14.06 -17.12 6.13
C LEU A 69 12.69 -16.50 6.35
N HIS A 70 11.64 -17.25 6.03
CA HIS A 70 10.26 -16.86 6.30
C HIS A 70 9.81 -17.49 7.61
N LEU A 71 9.77 -16.69 8.68
CA LEU A 71 9.23 -17.15 9.96
C LEU A 71 7.71 -17.27 9.85
N TRP A 72 7.14 -18.30 10.46
CA TRP A 72 5.70 -18.48 10.46
C TRP A 72 5.03 -17.32 11.21
N HIS A 73 4.07 -16.67 10.56
CA HIS A 73 3.30 -15.55 11.09
C HIS A 73 1.81 -15.73 10.75
N GLY A 74 1.25 -16.82 11.27
CA GLY A 74 -0.15 -17.16 11.10
C GLY A 74 -0.51 -17.67 9.70
N ASN A 75 -1.79 -18.02 9.53
CA ASN A 75 -2.26 -18.60 8.28
C ASN A 75 -2.47 -17.53 7.21
N SER A 76 -2.12 -17.85 5.96
CA SER A 76 -2.31 -16.93 4.83
C SER A 76 -3.77 -16.48 4.65
N LYS A 77 -4.73 -17.37 4.92
CA LYS A 77 -6.16 -17.08 4.85
C LYS A 77 -6.58 -15.95 5.81
N ASP A 78 -5.91 -15.81 6.94
CA ASP A 78 -6.23 -14.82 7.97
C ASP A 78 -5.60 -13.44 7.65
N ARG A 79 -4.73 -13.37 6.63
CA ARG A 79 -4.08 -12.13 6.17
C ARG A 79 -4.85 -11.39 5.07
N GLN A 80 -5.88 -12.02 4.49
CA GLN A 80 -6.84 -11.43 3.54
C GLN A 80 -6.19 -10.62 2.39
N HIS A 81 -5.05 -11.09 1.87
CA HIS A 81 -4.26 -10.32 0.87
C HIS A 81 -5.03 -10.06 -0.43
N LEU A 82 -5.99 -10.92 -0.79
CA LEU A 82 -6.77 -10.76 -2.02
C LEU A 82 -7.97 -9.84 -1.81
N GLU A 83 -8.57 -9.88 -0.63
CA GLU A 83 -9.83 -9.24 -0.27
C GLU A 83 -9.62 -7.81 0.22
N ARG A 84 -8.48 -7.52 0.86
CA ARG A 84 -8.25 -6.25 1.58
C ARG A 84 -8.36 -4.96 0.76
N ARG A 85 -8.23 -5.08 -0.57
CA ARG A 85 -8.32 -3.97 -1.51
C ARG A 85 -9.75 -3.61 -1.90
N VAL A 86 -10.68 -4.57 -1.77
CA VAL A 86 -12.07 -4.41 -2.24
C VAL A 86 -12.77 -3.24 -1.53
N PRO A 87 -12.66 -3.07 -0.20
CA PRO A 87 -13.39 -2.00 0.49
C PRO A 87 -12.82 -0.62 0.23
N LEU A 88 -11.50 -0.51 -0.02
CA LEU A 88 -10.89 0.73 -0.51
C LEU A 88 -11.44 1.12 -1.89
N HIS A 89 -11.60 0.16 -2.80
CA HIS A 89 -12.17 0.42 -4.12
C HIS A 89 -13.64 0.83 -4.05
N ILE A 90 -14.46 0.12 -3.26
CA ILE A 90 -15.88 0.43 -3.08
C ILE A 90 -16.07 1.80 -2.45
N SER A 91 -15.20 2.17 -1.52
CA SER A 91 -15.23 3.48 -0.85
C SER A 91 -14.64 4.62 -1.68
N ASN A 92 -14.18 4.33 -2.91
CA ASN A 92 -13.48 5.26 -3.79
C ASN A 92 -12.36 6.01 -3.04
N PHE A 93 -11.48 5.25 -2.41
CA PHE A 93 -10.39 5.80 -1.59
C PHE A 93 -9.52 6.77 -2.39
N ASP A 94 -9.29 7.93 -1.80
CA ASP A 94 -8.52 9.04 -2.34
C ASP A 94 -7.49 9.49 -1.30
N PRO A 95 -6.21 9.09 -1.46
CA PRO A 95 -5.17 9.45 -0.51
C PRO A 95 -4.99 10.96 -0.29
N GLU A 96 -5.34 11.81 -1.26
CA GLU A 96 -5.16 13.27 -1.12
C GLU A 96 -6.21 13.89 -0.19
N ASN A 97 -7.40 13.28 -0.10
CA ASN A 97 -8.54 13.85 0.61
C ASN A 97 -8.96 13.03 1.83
N ASP A 98 -8.76 11.70 1.81
CA ASP A 98 -9.24 10.80 2.85
C ASP A 98 -8.26 10.60 4.01
N ILE A 99 -6.98 10.92 3.80
CA ILE A 99 -5.94 10.83 4.83
C ILE A 99 -5.09 12.09 4.87
N CYS A 100 -4.59 12.44 6.05
CA CYS A 100 -3.58 13.48 6.22
C CYS A 100 -2.64 13.12 7.37
N ILE A 101 -1.45 13.73 7.40
CA ILE A 101 -0.49 13.52 8.48
C ILE A 101 -0.85 14.42 9.66
N ASP A 102 -0.85 13.85 10.86
CA ASP A 102 -1.06 14.58 12.11
C ASP A 102 0.24 15.18 12.67
N GLU A 103 0.14 15.82 13.84
CA GLU A 103 1.28 16.43 14.54
C GLU A 103 2.34 15.41 15.01
N ASN A 104 2.00 14.12 15.09
CA ASN A 104 2.90 13.04 15.46
C ASN A 104 3.57 12.39 14.24
N GLY A 105 3.22 12.82 13.01
CA GLY A 105 3.74 12.23 11.79
C GLY A 105 2.99 10.95 11.37
N CYS A 106 1.82 10.67 11.96
CA CYS A 106 1.00 9.50 11.64
C CYS A 106 -0.16 9.87 10.71
N TRP A 107 -0.60 8.91 9.89
CA TRP A 107 -1.83 9.07 9.13
C TRP A 107 -3.05 9.14 10.06
N LYS A 108 -3.93 10.11 9.79
CA LYS A 108 -5.29 10.18 10.33
C LYS A 108 -6.31 10.29 9.19
N TRP A 109 -7.56 9.98 9.48
CA TRP A 109 -8.66 10.23 8.57
C TRP A 109 -8.89 11.72 8.35
N ASN A 110 -9.22 12.09 7.12
CA ASN A 110 -9.45 13.47 6.70
C ASN A 110 -10.77 13.65 5.91
N SER A 111 -11.63 12.63 5.91
CA SER A 111 -12.95 12.65 5.29
C SER A 111 -13.99 12.00 6.22
N GLU A 112 -15.21 11.79 5.72
CA GLU A 112 -16.29 11.11 6.44
C GLU A 112 -16.75 9.87 5.66
N LYS A 113 -15.96 8.80 5.71
CA LYS A 113 -16.23 7.50 5.07
C LYS A 113 -16.30 6.38 6.12
N THR A 114 -17.32 6.43 6.98
CA THR A 114 -17.48 5.52 8.13
C THR A 114 -17.35 4.04 7.78
N TYR A 115 -17.95 3.58 6.68
CA TYR A 115 -17.80 2.20 6.21
C TYR A 115 -16.32 1.80 5.99
N MET A 116 -15.53 2.66 5.36
CA MET A 116 -14.12 2.40 5.10
C MET A 116 -13.32 2.33 6.41
N TYR A 117 -13.63 3.21 7.37
CA TYR A 117 -12.93 3.29 8.65
C TYR A 117 -13.21 2.09 9.53
N GLU A 118 -14.48 1.71 9.64
CA GLU A 118 -14.92 0.53 10.37
C GLU A 118 -14.31 -0.73 9.74
N TRP A 119 -14.33 -0.83 8.41
CA TRP A 119 -13.75 -1.97 7.73
C TRP A 119 -12.23 -2.08 7.94
N ILE A 120 -11.47 -0.98 7.81
CA ILE A 120 -10.01 -1.00 8.03
C ILE A 120 -9.66 -1.39 9.45
N LYS A 121 -10.39 -0.83 10.43
CA LYS A 121 -10.20 -1.16 11.84
C LYS A 121 -10.43 -2.66 12.07
N GLU A 122 -11.54 -3.20 11.56
CA GLU A 122 -11.86 -4.62 11.71
C GLU A 122 -10.86 -5.51 10.97
N TYR A 123 -10.44 -5.12 9.76
CA TYR A 123 -9.42 -5.82 9.00
C TYR A 123 -8.14 -6.01 9.81
N PHE A 124 -7.62 -4.95 10.44
CA PHE A 124 -6.40 -5.08 11.25
C PHE A 124 -6.63 -5.88 12.54
N LEU A 125 -7.80 -5.78 13.19
CA LEU A 125 -8.11 -6.56 14.39
C LEU A 125 -8.25 -8.07 14.12
N GLN A 126 -8.72 -8.44 12.94
CA GLN A 126 -8.92 -9.83 12.55
C GLN A 126 -7.64 -10.54 12.07
N ARG A 127 -6.53 -9.81 11.89
CA ARG A 127 -5.27 -10.38 11.41
C ARG A 127 -4.62 -11.22 12.50
N LYS A 128 -4.74 -12.54 12.37
CA LYS A 128 -4.11 -13.52 13.26
C LYS A 128 -2.65 -13.79 12.88
N GLU A 129 -1.83 -12.75 12.88
CA GLU A 129 -0.42 -12.84 12.45
C GLU A 129 0.47 -13.63 13.41
N ASP A 130 0.02 -13.88 14.63
CA ASP A 130 0.72 -14.75 15.59
C ASP A 130 0.01 -16.10 15.80
N GLY A 131 -1.06 -16.36 15.05
CA GLY A 131 -1.75 -17.65 15.03
C GLY A 131 -2.79 -17.92 16.11
N ASN A 132 -3.02 -16.99 17.05
CA ASN A 132 -4.07 -17.07 18.07
C ASN A 132 -5.18 -16.04 17.83
#